data_AF-A0A367YSY6-F1
#
_entry.id   AF-A0A367YSY6-F1
#
_cell.length_a   1.000
_cell.length_b   1.000
_cell.length_c   1.000
_cell.angle_alpha   90.00
_cell.angle_beta   90.00
_cell.angle_gamma   90.00
#
_symmetry.space_group_name_H-M   'P 1'
#
loop_
_entity.id
_entity.type
_entity.pdbx_description
1 polymer ?
#
loop_
_entity_poly.entity_id
_entity_poly.type
_entity_poly.pdbx_seq_one_letter_code
_entity_poly.pdbx_strand_id
1 'polypeptide(L)'
;MSTLLARLDALLRPRAAWAVVCAVVLAVQGAFMLLLSAPGRANVDVVYQARQALGEVPYNDWHPPVMSALWELLIDLTGDVGSLFRLQTGVLLLTVWASVLLVHRATGHRRWTLWLLLLPLAPWVLGQTAVLWKDTQMAVALLAGCLCLFFIDVRRRRTWILVLPALVLLSYATAVRKNAVFALVPIAVYLGVLLAQVVWKRFYRAGDGRRWVRLTAASLVALLVLGASSSLLDRGVTAAKEVQPTSSLATVMLDDVTFSVPEAELRASDAPPELVERILGSRARCREIDEAWDSYLHCFGRGGAELFAPVEDAEAIQELWVEHVLPHPVRYLIYRSGVFSYYFFSSALEWWPYGWRGDAETVGLGPQNYNADVIARYYVVDFAAETFPMLFKPWFWSALGIACVVLSRRAGRRLQGPVLALAWSALAYVAGYLPIAPANHFRYTFWPALAVSVALGMLCAGWWARHRRTSLRRVEPDAVRTDGHAERAATPGGEPT
;
A
#
# COMPACT_ATOMS: atom_id res chain seq x y z
N MET A 1 -1.95 35.13 23.81
CA MET A 1 -1.94 33.81 23.11
C MET A 1 -3.11 33.63 22.13
N SER A 2 -4.34 34.01 22.48
CA SER A 2 -5.54 33.90 21.59
C SER A 2 -5.48 34.80 20.34
N THR A 3 -4.87 35.98 20.43
CA THR A 3 -4.74 36.95 19.32
C THR A 3 -3.74 36.54 18.25
N LEU A 4 -2.63 35.89 18.63
CA LEU A 4 -1.63 35.37 17.70
C LEU A 4 -2.19 34.19 16.89
N LEU A 5 -2.89 33.27 17.56
CA LEU A 5 -3.55 32.14 16.92
C LEU A 5 -4.65 32.59 15.96
N ALA A 6 -5.43 33.62 16.32
CA ALA A 6 -6.45 34.19 15.44
C ALA A 6 -5.85 34.88 14.20
N ARG A 7 -4.72 35.60 14.36
CA ARG A 7 -4.00 36.23 13.24
C ARG A 7 -3.36 35.19 12.31
N LEU A 8 -2.77 34.13 12.86
CA LEU A 8 -2.27 32.99 12.09
C LEU A 8 -3.41 32.28 11.33
N ASP A 9 -4.57 32.09 11.96
CA ASP A 9 -5.72 31.46 11.31
C ASP A 9 -6.27 32.28 10.13
N ALA A 10 -6.22 33.61 10.24
CA ALA A 10 -6.60 34.57 9.21
C ALA A 10 -5.59 34.65 8.05
N LEU A 11 -4.28 34.63 8.34
CA LEU A 11 -3.22 34.59 7.32
C LEU A 11 -3.21 33.27 6.54
N LEU A 12 -3.48 32.15 7.21
CA LEU A 12 -3.54 30.83 6.59
C LEU A 12 -4.89 30.54 5.93
N ARG A 13 -5.89 31.45 6.04
CA ARG A 13 -7.27 31.33 5.51
C ARG A 13 -7.34 31.00 4.02
N PRO A 14 -6.47 31.52 3.15
CA PRO A 14 -6.39 31.09 1.76
C PRO A 14 -5.94 29.63 1.64
N ARG A 15 -6.62 28.85 0.78
CA ARG A 15 -6.26 27.44 0.51
C ARG A 15 -4.81 27.27 0.04
N ALA A 16 -4.30 28.26 -0.70
CA ALA A 16 -2.92 28.28 -1.18
C ALA A 16 -1.91 28.45 -0.03
N ALA A 17 -2.18 29.33 0.93
CA ALA A 17 -1.30 29.54 2.08
C ALA A 17 -1.18 28.26 2.93
N TRP A 18 -2.31 27.57 3.18
CA TRP A 18 -2.28 26.30 3.89
C TRP A 18 -1.52 25.20 3.13
N ALA A 19 -1.69 25.14 1.80
CA ALA A 19 -0.96 24.19 0.96
C ALA A 19 0.55 24.39 1.05
N VAL A 20 1.02 25.65 1.02
CA VAL A 20 2.45 25.99 1.15
C VAL A 20 2.98 25.61 2.52
N VAL A 21 2.27 25.94 3.60
CA VAL A 21 2.70 25.54 4.96
C VAL A 21 2.83 24.03 5.09
N CYS A 22 1.86 23.27 4.57
CA CYS A 22 1.93 21.81 4.57
C CYS A 22 3.14 21.30 3.78
N ALA A 23 3.44 21.91 2.63
CA ALA A 23 4.60 21.54 1.83
C ALA A 23 5.92 21.83 2.57
N VAL A 24 6.04 22.96 3.25
CA VAL A 24 7.24 23.30 4.05
C VAL A 24 7.44 22.32 5.20
N VAL A 25 6.37 21.99 5.93
CA VAL A 25 6.44 20.99 7.01
C VAL A 25 6.90 19.63 6.47
N LEU A 26 6.33 19.18 5.35
CA LEU A 26 6.72 17.92 4.73
C LEU A 26 8.13 17.96 4.14
N ALA A 27 8.60 19.12 3.66
CA ALA A 27 9.98 19.27 3.20
C ALA A 27 10.99 19.10 4.36
N VAL A 28 10.69 19.65 5.53
CA VAL A 28 11.52 19.45 6.74
C VAL A 28 11.51 17.98 7.17
N GLN A 29 10.35 17.32 7.14
CA GLN A 29 10.28 15.88 7.42
C GLN A 29 11.04 15.06 6.37
N GLY A 30 10.96 15.43 5.10
CA GLY A 30 11.71 14.81 4.02
C GLY A 30 13.21 14.94 4.21
N ALA A 31 13.68 16.14 4.57
CA ALA A 31 15.09 16.36 4.91
C ALA A 31 15.53 15.45 6.07
N PHE A 32 14.71 15.31 7.12
CA PHE A 32 14.98 14.38 8.22
C PHE A 32 15.05 12.92 7.75
N MET A 33 14.11 12.44 6.92
CA MET A 33 14.12 11.08 6.38
C MET A 33 15.35 10.82 5.49
N LEU A 34 15.75 11.80 4.68
CA LEU A 34 16.96 11.72 3.86
C LEU A 34 18.22 11.67 4.71
N LEU A 35 18.35 12.55 5.71
CA LEU A 35 19.48 12.52 6.65
C LEU A 35 19.55 11.20 7.42
N LEU A 36 18.40 10.59 7.69
CA LEU A 36 18.30 9.35 8.43
C LEU A 36 18.75 8.13 7.61
N SER A 37 18.29 8.02 6.36
CA SER A 37 18.37 6.74 5.64
C SER A 37 19.00 6.82 4.26
N ALA A 38 19.35 8.01 3.74
CA ALA A 38 20.03 8.09 2.44
C ALA A 38 21.42 7.42 2.50
N PRO A 39 21.86 6.76 1.40
CA PRO A 39 21.20 6.59 0.09
C PRO A 39 20.07 5.55 0.05
N GLY A 40 19.79 4.89 1.17
CA GLY A 40 18.79 3.84 1.36
C GLY A 40 19.40 2.72 2.20
N ARG A 41 18.63 2.11 3.10
CA ARG A 41 19.06 0.84 3.70
C ARG A 41 18.73 -0.31 2.75
N ALA A 42 19.58 -1.33 2.76
CA ALA A 42 19.44 -2.50 1.94
C ALA A 42 19.43 -3.76 2.80
N ASN A 43 18.88 -4.85 2.28
CA ASN A 43 19.16 -6.22 2.70
C ASN A 43 19.69 -6.98 1.47
N VAL A 44 19.90 -8.29 1.58
CA VAL A 44 20.38 -9.10 0.44
C VAL A 44 19.48 -8.99 -0.80
N ASP A 45 18.15 -8.93 -0.64
CA ASP A 45 17.21 -8.72 -1.75
C ASP A 45 17.48 -7.39 -2.46
N VAL A 46 17.59 -6.29 -1.69
CA VAL A 46 17.80 -4.94 -2.22
C VAL A 46 19.16 -4.84 -2.90
N VAL A 47 20.21 -5.41 -2.31
CA VAL A 47 21.55 -5.42 -2.90
C VAL A 47 21.51 -6.15 -4.23
N TYR A 48 20.87 -7.31 -4.31
CA TYR A 48 20.81 -8.05 -5.57
C TYR A 48 20.07 -7.28 -6.68
N GLN A 49 18.95 -6.62 -6.35
CA GLN A 49 18.27 -5.73 -7.29
C GLN A 49 19.13 -4.52 -7.70
N ALA A 50 19.96 -3.99 -6.78
CA ALA A 50 20.92 -2.94 -7.08
C ALA A 50 22.04 -3.44 -8.01
N ARG A 51 22.57 -4.64 -7.80
CA ARG A 51 23.58 -5.26 -8.68
C ARG A 51 23.05 -5.44 -10.10
N GLN A 52 21.79 -5.85 -10.26
CA GLN A 52 21.13 -5.88 -11.57
C GLN A 52 21.05 -4.49 -12.19
N ALA A 53 20.66 -3.48 -11.41
CA ALA A 53 20.55 -2.10 -11.88
C ALA A 53 21.91 -1.45 -12.23
N LEU A 54 22.99 -1.88 -11.58
CA LEU A 54 24.37 -1.46 -11.86
C LEU A 54 25.01 -2.24 -13.01
N GLY A 55 24.34 -3.27 -13.53
CA GLY A 55 24.89 -4.16 -14.56
C GLY A 55 25.99 -5.11 -14.06
N GLU A 56 26.12 -5.29 -12.74
CA GLU A 56 27.11 -6.20 -12.14
C GLU A 56 26.69 -7.68 -12.30
N VAL A 57 25.38 -7.94 -12.36
CA VAL A 57 24.81 -9.27 -12.58
C VAL A 57 23.68 -9.19 -13.61
N PRO A 58 23.42 -10.28 -14.37
CA PRO A 58 22.32 -10.30 -15.32
C PRO A 58 20.96 -10.17 -14.64
N TYR A 59 19.99 -9.64 -15.38
CA TYR A 59 18.60 -9.62 -14.93
C TYR A 59 18.02 -11.03 -14.87
N ASN A 60 17.28 -11.30 -13.80
CA ASN A 60 16.49 -12.52 -13.66
C ASN A 60 15.13 -12.21 -12.99
N ASP A 61 14.21 -13.17 -13.02
CA ASP A 61 12.84 -13.00 -12.52
C ASP A 61 12.62 -13.46 -11.07
N TRP A 62 13.70 -13.73 -10.32
CA TRP A 62 13.61 -14.05 -8.89
C TRP A 62 12.90 -12.93 -8.12
N HIS A 63 13.21 -11.70 -8.52
CA HIS A 63 12.45 -10.52 -8.18
C HIS A 63 11.89 -9.90 -9.45
N PRO A 64 10.69 -9.28 -9.41
CA PRO A 64 10.17 -8.63 -10.60
C PRO A 64 11.15 -7.55 -11.12
N PRO A 65 11.54 -7.60 -12.40
CA PRO A 65 12.67 -6.84 -12.93
C PRO A 65 12.37 -5.34 -13.08
N VAL A 66 11.09 -4.96 -13.04
CA VAL A 66 10.64 -3.58 -13.27
C VAL A 66 11.20 -2.59 -12.25
N MET A 67 11.40 -3.01 -11.00
CA MET A 67 12.03 -2.14 -10.00
C MET A 67 13.51 -1.90 -10.33
N SER A 68 14.26 -2.96 -10.64
CA SER A 68 15.69 -2.87 -11.00
C SER A 68 15.87 -2.03 -12.28
N ALA A 69 15.00 -2.20 -13.28
CA ALA A 69 15.03 -1.42 -14.52
C ALA A 69 14.71 0.08 -14.31
N LEU A 70 13.76 0.41 -13.42
CA LEU A 70 13.55 1.81 -13.02
C LEU A 70 14.79 2.35 -12.29
N TRP A 71 15.39 1.53 -11.43
CA TRP A 71 16.56 1.93 -10.67
C TRP A 71 17.76 2.21 -11.57
N GLU A 72 18.03 1.35 -12.55
CA GLU A 72 19.03 1.56 -13.59
C GLU A 72 18.81 2.89 -14.32
N LEU A 73 17.58 3.14 -14.80
CA LEU A 73 17.24 4.41 -15.46
C LEU A 73 17.53 5.62 -14.55
N LEU A 74 17.22 5.53 -13.27
CA LEU A 74 17.47 6.62 -12.32
C LEU A 74 18.97 6.81 -12.06
N ILE A 75 19.74 5.72 -12.01
CA ILE A 75 21.21 5.76 -11.91
C ILE A 75 21.79 6.41 -13.16
N ASP A 76 21.39 6.00 -14.35
CA ASP A 76 21.84 6.59 -15.62
C ASP A 76 21.56 8.10 -15.70
N LEU A 77 20.39 8.53 -15.21
CA LEU A 77 19.98 9.93 -15.25
C LEU A 77 20.65 10.80 -14.18
N THR A 78 21.08 10.22 -13.05
CA THR A 78 21.52 11.00 -11.88
C THR A 78 22.95 10.70 -11.40
N GLY A 79 23.55 9.62 -11.88
CA GLY A 79 24.84 9.11 -11.41
C GLY A 79 24.85 8.61 -9.96
N ASP A 80 23.68 8.39 -9.33
CA ASP A 80 23.60 8.01 -7.91
C ASP A 80 22.65 6.83 -7.67
N VAL A 81 23.17 5.78 -7.03
CA VAL A 81 22.41 4.61 -6.57
C VAL A 81 21.33 4.98 -5.55
N GLY A 82 21.48 6.06 -4.79
CA GLY A 82 20.47 6.56 -3.85
C GLY A 82 19.27 7.26 -4.51
N SER A 83 19.24 7.38 -5.83
CA SER A 83 18.17 8.06 -6.58
C SER A 83 16.79 7.43 -6.40
N LEU A 84 16.71 6.09 -6.33
CA LEU A 84 15.45 5.39 -6.08
C LEU A 84 14.86 5.72 -4.70
N PHE A 85 15.71 5.84 -3.68
CA PHE A 85 15.28 6.21 -2.32
C PHE A 85 14.76 7.65 -2.27
N ARG A 86 15.45 8.56 -2.95
CA ARG A 86 15.02 9.97 -3.09
C ARG A 86 13.69 10.07 -3.82
N LEU A 87 13.50 9.31 -4.91
CA LEU A 87 12.23 9.24 -5.63
C LEU A 87 11.10 8.72 -4.72
N GLN A 88 11.32 7.58 -4.04
CA GLN A 88 10.34 7.00 -3.11
C GLN A 88 9.91 8.00 -2.03
N THR A 89 10.88 8.65 -1.40
CA THR A 89 10.64 9.65 -0.35
C THR A 89 9.87 10.84 -0.90
N GLY A 90 10.26 11.36 -2.07
CA GLY A 90 9.56 12.45 -2.74
C GLY A 90 8.10 12.11 -3.08
N VAL A 91 7.85 10.92 -3.63
CA VAL A 91 6.49 10.46 -3.95
C VAL A 91 5.66 10.25 -2.68
N LEU A 92 6.22 9.68 -1.60
CA LEU A 92 5.54 9.57 -0.31
C LEU A 92 5.12 10.96 0.21
N LEU A 93 6.02 11.94 0.22
CA LEU A 93 5.71 13.28 0.72
C LEU A 93 4.67 13.98 -0.17
N LEU A 94 4.78 13.84 -1.49
CA LEU A 94 3.82 14.38 -2.44
C LEU A 94 2.42 13.78 -2.24
N THR A 95 2.33 12.48 -1.97
CA THR A 95 1.07 11.78 -1.71
C THR A 95 0.45 12.16 -0.37
N VAL A 96 1.27 12.32 0.67
CA VAL A 96 0.79 12.86 1.96
C VAL A 96 0.28 14.28 1.80
N TRP A 97 1.01 15.14 1.08
CA TRP A 97 0.59 16.50 0.77
C TRP A 97 -0.73 16.52 0.00
N ALA A 98 -0.85 15.71 -1.06
CA ALA A 98 -2.06 15.59 -1.85
C ALA A 98 -3.25 15.07 -1.01
N SER A 99 -3.02 14.14 -0.08
CA SER A 99 -4.05 13.66 0.87
C SER A 99 -4.54 14.79 1.77
N VAL A 100 -3.62 15.60 2.31
CA VAL A 100 -3.94 16.79 3.11
C VAL A 100 -4.79 17.77 2.31
N LEU A 101 -4.42 18.05 1.06
CA LEU A 101 -5.19 18.95 0.19
C LEU A 101 -6.58 18.40 -0.13
N LEU A 102 -6.69 17.10 -0.40
CA LEU A 102 -7.97 16.42 -0.65
C LEU A 102 -8.91 16.57 0.55
N VAL A 103 -8.41 16.26 1.75
CA VAL A 103 -9.18 16.36 3.01
C VAL A 103 -9.54 17.81 3.31
N HIS A 104 -8.60 18.74 3.14
CA HIS A 104 -8.85 20.16 3.35
C HIS A 104 -9.93 20.69 2.38
N ARG A 105 -9.87 20.31 1.09
CA ARG A 105 -10.87 20.68 0.08
C ARG A 105 -12.24 20.07 0.37
N ALA A 106 -12.27 18.83 0.88
CA ALA A 106 -13.51 18.14 1.17
C ALA A 106 -14.20 18.69 2.42
N THR A 107 -13.44 19.02 3.46
CA THR A 107 -13.96 19.35 4.80
C THR A 107 -13.93 20.84 5.13
N GLY A 108 -12.99 21.61 4.57
CA GLY A 108 -12.71 23.01 4.89
C GLY A 108 -11.92 23.21 6.20
N HIS A 109 -11.50 22.15 6.88
CA HIS A 109 -10.89 22.23 8.21
C HIS A 109 -9.41 21.79 8.18
N ARG A 110 -8.56 22.50 8.93
CA ARG A 110 -7.10 22.24 9.00
C ARG A 110 -6.68 21.28 10.09
N ARG A 111 -7.38 21.29 11.23
CA ARG A 111 -6.95 20.53 12.42
C ARG A 111 -6.80 19.04 12.12
N TRP A 112 -7.72 18.48 11.33
CA TRP A 112 -7.70 17.06 10.97
C TRP A 112 -6.75 16.71 9.83
N THR A 113 -6.21 17.70 9.12
CA THR A 113 -5.12 17.43 8.18
C THR A 113 -3.77 17.28 8.88
N LEU A 114 -3.65 17.72 10.14
CA LEU A 114 -2.43 17.52 10.95
C LEU A 114 -2.11 16.03 11.13
N TRP A 115 -3.12 15.18 11.32
CA TRP A 115 -2.94 13.71 11.41
C TRP A 115 -2.18 13.16 10.20
N LEU A 116 -2.57 13.58 8.99
CA LEU A 116 -1.93 13.15 7.76
C LEU A 116 -0.51 13.72 7.64
N LEU A 117 -0.25 14.93 8.13
CA LEU A 117 1.10 15.52 8.15
C LEU A 117 2.05 14.78 9.09
N LEU A 118 1.56 14.02 10.07
CA LEU A 118 2.42 13.20 10.93
C LEU A 118 2.75 11.84 10.32
N LEU A 119 2.08 11.46 9.23
CA LEU A 119 2.19 10.12 8.65
C LEU A 119 3.61 9.73 8.22
N PRO A 120 4.43 10.59 7.58
CA PRO A 120 5.81 10.23 7.23
C PRO A 120 6.69 9.89 8.45
N LEU A 121 6.38 10.47 9.60
CA LEU A 121 7.08 10.24 10.86
C LEU A 121 6.42 9.16 11.72
N ALA A 122 5.28 8.59 11.32
CA ALA A 122 4.67 7.49 12.06
C ALA A 122 5.65 6.29 12.08
N PRO A 123 5.76 5.54 13.19
CA PRO A 123 6.84 4.56 13.35
C PRO A 123 6.79 3.45 12.30
N TRP A 124 5.58 3.02 11.90
CA TRP A 124 5.39 2.04 10.82
C TRP A 124 5.73 2.56 9.43
N VAL A 125 5.68 3.88 9.20
CA VAL A 125 6.10 4.51 7.93
C VAL A 125 7.59 4.77 7.93
N LEU A 126 8.10 5.42 8.97
CA LEU A 126 9.52 5.73 9.08
C LEU A 126 10.38 4.47 9.09
N GLY A 127 9.96 3.43 9.82
CA GLY A 127 10.66 2.15 9.89
C GLY A 127 10.75 1.44 8.56
N GLN A 128 9.62 1.31 7.86
CA GLN A 128 9.56 0.60 6.60
C GLN A 128 10.20 1.38 5.44
N THR A 129 10.02 2.71 5.40
CA THR A 129 10.49 3.53 4.28
C THR A 129 11.99 3.75 4.28
N ALA A 130 12.67 3.51 5.40
CA ALA A 130 14.13 3.53 5.49
C ALA A 130 14.81 2.48 4.59
N VAL A 131 14.13 1.36 4.31
CA VAL A 131 14.65 0.26 3.49
C VAL A 131 14.04 0.32 2.09
N LEU A 132 14.88 0.11 1.06
CA LEU A 132 14.53 0.15 -0.36
C LEU A 132 13.75 -1.08 -0.86
N TRP A 133 12.92 -1.68 -0.03
CA TRP A 133 12.14 -2.83 -0.44
C TRP A 133 11.14 -2.50 -1.55
N LYS A 134 10.97 -3.46 -2.47
CA LYS A 134 9.88 -3.46 -3.46
C LYS A 134 8.49 -3.30 -2.85
N ASP A 135 8.27 -3.80 -1.63
CA ASP A 135 7.03 -3.60 -0.87
C ASP A 135 6.74 -2.12 -0.58
N THR A 136 7.79 -1.37 -0.24
CA THR A 136 7.71 0.06 0.03
C THR A 136 7.43 0.84 -1.26
N GLN A 137 8.15 0.51 -2.35
CA GLN A 137 7.91 1.10 -3.67
C GLN A 137 6.48 0.86 -4.17
N MET A 138 6.01 -0.40 -4.04
CA MET A 138 4.63 -0.79 -4.36
C MET A 138 3.62 0.03 -3.55
N ALA A 139 3.77 0.11 -2.23
CA ALA A 139 2.82 0.78 -1.35
C ALA A 139 2.72 2.29 -1.64
N VAL A 140 3.87 2.96 -1.85
CA VAL A 140 3.94 4.38 -2.18
C VAL A 140 3.31 4.67 -3.54
N ALA A 141 3.60 3.83 -4.55
CA ALA A 141 3.01 3.95 -5.88
C ALA A 141 1.49 3.68 -5.89
N LEU A 142 1.01 2.68 -5.13
CA LEU A 142 -0.43 2.43 -4.96
C LEU A 142 -1.15 3.63 -4.37
N LEU A 143 -0.59 4.24 -3.32
CA LEU A 143 -1.19 5.43 -2.70
C LEU A 143 -1.22 6.61 -3.69
N ALA A 144 -0.13 6.80 -4.43
CA ALA A 144 -0.03 7.85 -5.44
C ALA A 144 -1.08 7.67 -6.55
N GLY A 145 -1.20 6.46 -7.10
CA GLY A 145 -2.21 6.12 -8.08
C GLY A 145 -3.63 6.32 -7.57
N CYS A 146 -3.91 5.89 -6.33
CA CYS A 146 -5.20 6.12 -5.68
C CYS A 146 -5.52 7.63 -5.57
N LEU A 147 -4.56 8.45 -5.16
CA LEU A 147 -4.77 9.89 -5.04
C LEU A 147 -5.03 10.54 -6.39
N CYS A 148 -4.30 10.17 -7.45
CA CYS A 148 -4.62 10.60 -8.80
C CYS A 148 -6.10 10.35 -9.14
N LEU A 149 -6.63 9.16 -8.81
CA LEU A 149 -8.05 8.84 -9.00
C LEU A 149 -8.98 9.65 -8.08
N PHE A 150 -8.60 9.90 -6.83
CA PHE A 150 -9.41 10.64 -5.86
C PHE A 150 -9.56 12.13 -6.20
N PHE A 151 -8.63 12.71 -6.96
CA PHE A 151 -8.71 14.07 -7.46
C PHE A 151 -9.57 14.23 -8.72
N ILE A 152 -10.03 13.13 -9.34
CA ILE A 152 -10.91 13.18 -10.51
C ILE A 152 -12.29 13.71 -10.09
N ASP A 153 -12.68 14.86 -10.66
CA ASP A 153 -14.04 15.38 -10.62
C ASP A 153 -14.73 15.01 -11.93
N VAL A 154 -15.67 14.06 -11.88
CA VAL A 154 -16.38 13.56 -13.07
C VAL A 154 -17.06 14.66 -13.89
N ARG A 155 -17.33 15.83 -13.29
CA ARG A 155 -17.94 16.98 -13.97
C ARG A 155 -16.93 17.84 -14.73
N ARG A 156 -15.62 17.68 -14.46
CA ARG A 156 -14.55 18.51 -15.04
C ARG A 156 -13.69 17.65 -15.95
N ARG A 157 -13.88 17.79 -17.27
CA ARG A 157 -13.10 17.02 -18.29
C ARG A 157 -11.58 17.07 -18.05
N ARG A 158 -11.04 18.22 -17.63
CA ARG A 158 -9.60 18.39 -17.38
C ARG A 158 -9.02 17.48 -16.30
N THR A 159 -9.79 17.06 -15.29
CA THR A 159 -9.24 16.20 -14.22
C THR A 159 -9.02 14.76 -14.67
N TRP A 160 -9.61 14.34 -15.79
CA TRP A 160 -9.42 13.01 -16.37
C TRP A 160 -8.00 12.77 -16.88
N ILE A 161 -7.19 13.83 -17.07
CA ILE A 161 -5.75 13.68 -17.34
C ILE A 161 -5.03 12.87 -16.25
N LEU A 162 -5.58 12.85 -15.02
CA LEU A 162 -5.02 12.09 -13.90
C LEU A 162 -5.20 10.58 -14.03
N VAL A 163 -6.02 10.08 -14.97
CA VAL A 163 -6.11 8.64 -15.22
C VAL A 163 -4.79 8.10 -15.76
N LEU A 164 -4.09 8.85 -16.61
CA LEU A 164 -2.81 8.40 -17.18
C LEU A 164 -1.74 8.14 -16.09
N PRO A 165 -1.39 9.11 -15.22
CA PRO A 165 -0.44 8.84 -14.13
C PRO A 165 -0.98 7.81 -13.15
N ALA A 166 -2.31 7.73 -12.91
CA ALA A 166 -2.87 6.67 -12.09
C ALA A 166 -2.61 5.28 -12.69
N LEU A 167 -2.84 5.10 -13.99
CA LEU A 167 -2.58 3.84 -14.69
C LEU A 167 -1.10 3.48 -14.63
N VAL A 168 -0.20 4.44 -14.88
CA VAL A 168 1.26 4.21 -14.79
C VAL A 168 1.66 3.76 -13.39
N LEU A 169 1.24 4.47 -12.34
CA LEU A 169 1.60 4.18 -10.95
C LEU A 169 1.03 2.86 -10.45
N LEU A 170 -0.24 2.56 -10.77
CA LEU A 170 -0.89 1.31 -10.38
C LEU A 170 -0.33 0.09 -11.13
N SER A 171 0.06 0.28 -12.39
CA SER A 171 0.73 -0.76 -13.18
C SER A 171 2.14 -1.02 -12.65
N TYR A 172 2.90 0.04 -12.37
CA TYR A 172 4.22 -0.06 -11.74
C TYR A 172 4.15 -0.81 -10.41
N ALA A 173 3.22 -0.45 -9.52
CA ALA A 173 3.07 -1.14 -8.24
C ALA A 173 2.85 -2.65 -8.39
N THR A 174 2.02 -3.04 -9.36
CA THR A 174 1.69 -4.46 -9.61
C THR A 174 2.83 -5.21 -10.29
N ALA A 175 3.55 -4.55 -11.18
CA ALA A 175 4.73 -5.12 -11.81
C ALA A 175 5.89 -5.28 -10.82
N VAL A 176 6.05 -4.36 -9.87
CA VAL A 176 7.07 -4.45 -8.80
C VAL A 176 6.75 -5.55 -7.79
N ARG A 177 5.47 -5.82 -7.54
CA ARG A 177 5.03 -6.92 -6.68
C ARG A 177 3.69 -7.49 -7.17
N LYS A 178 3.75 -8.71 -7.74
CA LYS A 178 2.59 -9.40 -8.31
C LYS A 178 1.40 -9.53 -7.33
N ASN A 179 1.67 -9.67 -6.02
CA ASN A 179 0.63 -9.73 -4.98
C ASN A 179 -0.21 -8.43 -4.86
N ALA A 180 0.26 -7.30 -5.39
CA ALA A 180 -0.52 -6.06 -5.42
C ALA A 180 -1.84 -6.20 -6.20
N VAL A 181 -1.99 -7.23 -7.04
CA VAL A 181 -3.24 -7.53 -7.76
C VAL A 181 -4.45 -7.58 -6.83
N PHE A 182 -4.29 -8.10 -5.60
CA PHE A 182 -5.38 -8.13 -4.62
C PHE A 182 -5.76 -6.73 -4.12
N ALA A 183 -4.76 -5.85 -3.92
CA ALA A 183 -4.99 -4.45 -3.58
C ALA A 183 -5.68 -3.68 -4.72
N LEU A 184 -5.42 -4.06 -5.99
CA LEU A 184 -6.00 -3.41 -7.16
C LEU A 184 -7.50 -3.64 -7.30
N VAL A 185 -8.05 -4.78 -6.86
CA VAL A 185 -9.48 -5.09 -7.10
C VAL A 185 -10.41 -3.98 -6.57
N PRO A 186 -10.32 -3.52 -5.31
CA PRO A 186 -11.17 -2.43 -4.83
C PRO A 186 -10.87 -1.07 -5.47
N ILE A 187 -9.63 -0.86 -5.92
CA ILE A 187 -9.22 0.36 -6.64
C ILE A 187 -9.86 0.38 -8.05
N ALA A 188 -9.87 -0.76 -8.75
CA ALA A 188 -10.55 -0.95 -10.03
C ALA A 188 -12.06 -0.78 -9.88
N VAL A 189 -12.65 -1.21 -8.76
CA VAL A 189 -14.05 -0.93 -8.44
C VAL A 189 -14.30 0.57 -8.34
N TYR A 190 -13.43 1.31 -7.64
CA TYR A 190 -13.54 2.77 -7.55
C TYR A 190 -13.42 3.46 -8.91
N LEU A 191 -12.46 3.06 -9.74
CA LEU A 191 -12.34 3.56 -11.12
C LEU A 191 -13.58 3.23 -11.95
N GLY A 192 -14.12 2.01 -11.83
CA GLY A 192 -15.37 1.60 -12.46
C GLY A 192 -16.56 2.48 -12.05
N VAL A 193 -16.64 2.89 -10.76
CA VAL A 193 -17.64 3.88 -10.30
C VAL A 193 -17.47 5.22 -11.01
N LEU A 194 -16.24 5.73 -11.14
CA LEU A 194 -15.99 7.00 -11.84
C LEU A 194 -16.40 6.93 -13.32
N LEU A 195 -16.01 5.86 -14.01
CA LEU A 195 -16.35 5.62 -15.41
C LEU A 195 -17.86 5.49 -15.59
N ALA A 196 -18.52 4.74 -14.71
CA ALA A 196 -19.95 4.51 -14.80
C ALA A 196 -20.78 5.80 -14.61
N GLN A 197 -20.29 6.74 -13.80
CA GLN A 197 -20.92 8.05 -13.62
C GLN A 197 -20.86 8.93 -14.88
N VAL A 198 -19.82 8.77 -15.70
CA VAL A 198 -19.68 9.51 -16.97
C VAL A 198 -20.51 8.88 -18.07
N VAL A 199 -20.38 7.56 -18.24
CA VAL A 199 -21.03 6.83 -19.33
C VAL A 199 -22.55 6.76 -19.12
N TRP A 200 -22.99 6.49 -17.89
CA TRP A 200 -24.41 6.35 -17.57
C TRP A 200 -24.89 7.47 -16.66
N LYS A 201 -25.37 8.58 -17.26
CA LYS A 201 -25.93 9.75 -16.53
C LYS A 201 -27.01 9.42 -15.48
N ARG A 202 -27.68 8.26 -15.60
CA ARG A 202 -28.72 7.77 -14.66
C ARG A 202 -28.19 6.84 -13.56
N PHE A 203 -26.87 6.65 -13.42
CA PHE A 203 -26.25 5.64 -12.53
C PHE A 203 -26.72 5.68 -11.06
N TYR A 204 -27.12 6.86 -10.54
CA TYR A 204 -27.62 7.02 -9.17
C TYR A 204 -29.15 7.07 -9.03
N ARG A 205 -29.94 6.82 -10.09
CA ARG A 205 -31.40 6.73 -9.93
C ARG A 205 -31.76 5.51 -9.09
N ALA A 206 -32.48 5.75 -7.98
CA ALA A 206 -33.04 4.69 -7.15
C ALA A 206 -34.00 3.82 -7.98
N GLY A 207 -33.94 2.50 -7.81
CA GLY A 207 -34.77 1.53 -8.57
C GLY A 207 -34.15 1.00 -9.86
N ASP A 208 -32.92 1.41 -10.22
CA ASP A 208 -32.26 0.90 -11.42
C ASP A 208 -31.62 -0.48 -11.19
N GLY A 209 -32.37 -1.54 -11.52
CA GLY A 209 -31.92 -2.93 -11.39
C GLY A 209 -30.64 -3.27 -12.17
N ARG A 210 -30.27 -2.47 -13.18
CA ARG A 210 -29.05 -2.68 -13.99
C ARG A 210 -27.82 -1.97 -13.45
N ARG A 211 -27.91 -1.30 -12.29
CA ARG A 211 -26.79 -0.56 -11.69
C ARG A 211 -25.61 -1.49 -11.36
N TRP A 212 -25.90 -2.62 -10.73
CA TRP A 212 -24.86 -3.59 -10.33
C TRP A 212 -24.17 -4.20 -11.54
N VAL A 213 -24.94 -4.58 -12.58
CA VAL A 213 -24.37 -5.10 -13.84
C VAL A 213 -23.42 -4.09 -14.48
N ARG A 214 -23.80 -2.81 -14.58
CA ARG A 214 -22.93 -1.77 -15.13
C ARG A 214 -21.71 -1.48 -14.28
N LEU A 215 -21.85 -1.51 -12.96
CA LEU A 215 -20.72 -1.37 -12.06
C LEU A 215 -19.75 -2.53 -12.26
N THR A 216 -20.23 -3.77 -12.21
CA THR A 216 -19.42 -4.97 -12.44
C THR A 216 -18.71 -4.90 -13.80
N ALA A 217 -19.43 -4.58 -14.88
CA ALA A 217 -18.83 -4.44 -16.21
C ALA A 217 -17.73 -3.35 -16.24
N ALA A 218 -18.00 -2.16 -15.69
CA ALA A 218 -17.03 -1.08 -15.66
C ALA A 218 -15.80 -1.41 -14.77
N SER A 219 -16.01 -2.10 -13.66
CA SER A 219 -14.95 -2.55 -12.76
C SER A 219 -14.10 -3.66 -13.39
N LEU A 220 -14.72 -4.59 -14.13
CA LEU A 220 -14.00 -5.61 -14.91
C LEU A 220 -13.18 -4.98 -16.02
N VAL A 221 -13.73 -4.01 -16.76
CA VAL A 221 -12.96 -3.27 -17.77
C VAL A 221 -11.78 -2.53 -17.12
N ALA A 222 -12.00 -1.84 -15.99
CA ALA A 222 -10.92 -1.18 -15.27
C ALA A 222 -9.83 -2.15 -14.82
N LEU A 223 -10.21 -3.33 -14.30
CA LEU A 223 -9.28 -4.38 -13.88
C LEU A 223 -8.51 -4.97 -15.07
N LEU A 224 -9.19 -5.24 -16.19
CA LEU A 224 -8.56 -5.73 -17.42
C LEU A 224 -7.55 -4.72 -17.97
N VAL A 225 -7.88 -3.44 -17.99
CA VAL A 225 -6.96 -2.37 -18.44
C VAL A 225 -5.74 -2.31 -17.54
N LEU A 226 -5.92 -2.33 -16.21
CA LEU A 226 -4.83 -2.32 -15.23
C LEU A 226 -3.95 -3.58 -15.33
N GLY A 227 -4.58 -4.76 -15.49
CA GLY A 227 -3.87 -6.02 -15.64
C GLY A 227 -3.08 -6.08 -16.95
N ALA A 228 -3.68 -5.62 -18.05
CA ALA A 228 -3.03 -5.55 -19.35
C ALA A 228 -1.87 -4.55 -19.35
N SER A 229 -2.03 -3.37 -18.73
CA SER A 229 -0.95 -2.38 -18.64
C SER A 229 0.20 -2.85 -17.76
N SER A 230 -0.09 -3.52 -16.63
CA SER A 230 0.94 -4.15 -15.80
C SER A 230 1.67 -5.26 -16.55
N SER A 231 0.95 -6.10 -17.29
CA SER A 231 1.54 -7.21 -18.07
C SER A 231 2.38 -6.69 -19.23
N LEU A 232 1.95 -5.61 -19.89
CA LEU A 232 2.70 -4.97 -20.96
C LEU A 232 4.00 -4.35 -20.43
N LEU A 233 3.94 -3.69 -19.27
CA LEU A 233 5.13 -3.13 -18.62
C LEU A 233 6.14 -4.23 -18.27
N ASP A 234 5.68 -5.30 -17.62
CA ASP A 234 6.52 -6.43 -17.22
C ASP A 234 7.17 -7.13 -18.43
N ARG A 235 6.38 -7.43 -19.47
CA ARG A 235 6.89 -8.02 -20.73
C ARG A 235 7.84 -7.08 -21.47
N GLY A 236 7.56 -5.78 -21.48
CA GLY A 236 8.42 -4.79 -22.10
C GLY A 236 9.80 -4.75 -21.44
N VAL A 237 9.86 -4.75 -20.11
CA VAL A 237 11.12 -4.83 -19.36
C VAL A 237 11.80 -6.19 -19.58
N THR A 238 11.04 -7.28 -19.52
CA THR A 238 11.55 -8.64 -19.73
C THR A 238 12.25 -8.78 -21.08
N ALA A 239 11.62 -8.29 -22.15
CA ALA A 239 12.18 -8.31 -23.49
C ALA A 239 13.39 -7.36 -23.64
N ALA A 240 13.34 -6.17 -23.04
CA ALA A 240 14.40 -5.17 -23.15
C ALA A 240 15.66 -5.52 -22.33
N LYS A 241 15.52 -6.32 -21.27
CA LYS A 241 16.59 -6.66 -20.33
C LYS A 241 17.03 -8.13 -20.37
N GLU A 242 16.50 -8.90 -21.32
CA GLU A 242 16.82 -10.33 -21.50
C GLU A 242 16.73 -11.12 -20.17
N VAL A 243 15.64 -10.90 -19.44
CA VAL A 243 15.47 -11.39 -18.06
C VAL A 243 15.46 -12.93 -18.03
N GLN A 244 16.35 -13.52 -17.24
CA GLN A 244 16.48 -14.97 -17.09
C GLN A 244 15.38 -15.55 -16.18
N PRO A 245 14.76 -16.69 -16.56
CA PRO A 245 13.78 -17.36 -15.73
C PRO A 245 14.43 -18.11 -14.57
N THR A 246 13.86 -17.98 -13.38
CA THR A 246 14.33 -18.62 -12.13
C THR A 246 13.30 -19.55 -11.53
N SER A 247 12.07 -19.56 -12.04
CA SER A 247 10.95 -20.35 -11.50
C SER A 247 10.69 -20.06 -10.02
N SER A 248 10.86 -18.82 -9.58
CA SER A 248 10.68 -18.41 -8.17
C SER A 248 9.32 -18.79 -7.55
N LEU A 249 8.27 -18.97 -8.36
CA LEU A 249 6.97 -19.48 -7.89
C LEU A 249 7.05 -20.92 -7.37
N ALA A 250 7.96 -21.74 -7.89
CA ALA A 250 8.16 -23.11 -7.44
C ALA A 250 8.61 -23.17 -5.98
N THR A 251 9.19 -22.11 -5.41
CA THR A 251 9.52 -22.06 -3.97
C THR A 251 8.27 -22.08 -3.09
N VAL A 252 7.20 -21.38 -3.51
CA VAL A 252 5.91 -21.37 -2.81
C VAL A 252 5.21 -22.73 -2.94
N MET A 253 5.32 -23.38 -4.11
CA MET A 253 4.79 -24.72 -4.34
C MET A 253 5.56 -25.79 -3.57
N LEU A 254 6.88 -25.64 -3.46
CA LEU A 254 7.74 -26.50 -2.65
C LEU A 254 7.31 -26.50 -1.19
N ASP A 255 6.99 -25.34 -0.63
CA ASP A 255 6.44 -25.24 0.73
C ASP A 255 5.13 -26.04 0.87
N ASP A 256 4.21 -25.89 -0.08
CA ASP A 256 2.96 -26.66 -0.06
C ASP A 256 3.21 -28.16 -0.10
N VAL A 257 4.08 -28.62 -1.00
CA VAL A 257 4.44 -30.03 -1.12
C VAL A 257 5.11 -30.52 0.17
N THR A 258 6.08 -29.75 0.68
CA THR A 258 6.88 -30.09 1.87
C THR A 258 6.02 -30.23 3.11
N PHE A 259 5.01 -29.39 3.31
CA PHE A 259 4.27 -29.36 4.58
C PHE A 259 2.85 -29.92 4.51
N SER A 260 2.25 -30.10 3.33
CA SER A 260 0.88 -30.61 3.19
C SER A 260 0.78 -32.03 2.64
N VAL A 261 1.80 -32.55 1.95
CA VAL A 261 1.77 -33.88 1.33
C VAL A 261 2.36 -34.95 2.26
N PRO A 262 1.63 -36.04 2.57
CA PRO A 262 2.14 -37.13 3.40
C PRO A 262 3.40 -37.80 2.81
N GLU A 263 4.29 -38.25 3.69
CA GLU A 263 5.53 -38.95 3.31
C GLU A 263 5.28 -40.21 2.46
N ALA A 264 4.25 -40.99 2.79
CA ALA A 264 3.90 -42.19 2.02
C ALA A 264 3.46 -41.87 0.59
N GLU A 265 2.77 -40.73 0.39
CA GLU A 265 2.36 -40.28 -0.95
C GLU A 265 3.56 -39.74 -1.73
N LEU A 266 4.48 -39.00 -1.09
CA LEU A 266 5.72 -38.54 -1.73
C LEU A 266 6.64 -39.69 -2.14
N ARG A 267 6.77 -40.75 -1.34
CA ARG A 267 7.58 -41.91 -1.70
C ARG A 267 6.95 -42.80 -2.78
N ALA A 268 5.65 -42.66 -3.01
CA ALA A 268 4.92 -43.41 -4.02
C ALA A 268 4.74 -42.63 -5.34
N SER A 269 5.21 -41.39 -5.41
CA SER A 269 5.11 -40.57 -6.62
C SER A 269 6.19 -40.95 -7.64
N ASP A 270 6.01 -40.47 -8.87
CA ASP A 270 6.97 -40.67 -9.96
C ASP A 270 8.12 -39.64 -9.95
N ALA A 271 8.21 -38.80 -8.90
CA ALA A 271 9.25 -37.78 -8.79
C ALA A 271 10.64 -38.41 -8.57
N PRO A 272 11.73 -37.72 -8.97
CA PRO A 272 13.09 -38.21 -8.76
C PRO A 272 13.35 -38.58 -7.29
N PRO A 273 13.91 -39.78 -6.98
CA PRO A 273 14.13 -40.20 -5.60
C PRO A 273 14.99 -39.23 -4.80
N GLU A 274 15.99 -38.61 -5.43
CA GLU A 274 16.85 -37.60 -4.83
C GLU A 274 16.05 -36.35 -4.39
N LEU A 275 15.10 -35.89 -5.22
CA LEU A 275 14.22 -34.79 -4.89
C LEU A 275 13.31 -35.14 -3.71
N VAL A 276 12.70 -36.34 -3.72
CA VAL A 276 11.83 -36.80 -2.63
C VAL A 276 12.59 -36.82 -1.31
N GLU A 277 13.78 -37.40 -1.27
CA GLU A 277 14.60 -37.43 -0.05
C GLU A 277 15.04 -36.03 0.38
N ARG A 278 15.30 -35.12 -0.57
CA ARG A 278 15.61 -33.71 -0.27
C ARG A 278 14.42 -32.98 0.35
N ILE A 279 13.19 -33.20 -0.13
CA ILE A 279 11.95 -32.68 0.47
C ILE A 279 11.74 -33.25 1.87
N LEU A 280 11.95 -34.55 2.07
CA LEU A 280 11.76 -35.19 3.38
C LEU A 280 12.82 -34.72 4.40
N GLY A 281 14.07 -34.57 3.96
CA GLY A 281 15.15 -34.00 4.76
C GLY A 281 14.89 -32.53 5.13
N SER A 282 14.39 -31.72 4.19
CA SER A 282 14.05 -30.32 4.43
C SER A 282 12.95 -30.18 5.48
N ARG A 283 11.93 -31.05 5.43
CA ARG A 283 10.84 -31.11 6.42
C ARG A 283 11.37 -31.35 7.83
N ALA A 284 12.32 -32.26 8.00
CA ALA A 284 12.93 -32.51 9.31
C ALA A 284 13.68 -31.27 9.83
N ARG A 285 14.51 -30.67 8.98
CA ARG A 285 15.30 -29.48 9.32
C ARG A 285 14.44 -28.25 9.65
N CYS A 286 13.38 -28.02 8.87
CA CYS A 286 12.43 -26.91 9.12
C CYS A 286 11.68 -27.08 10.44
N ARG A 287 11.40 -28.31 10.88
CA ARG A 287 10.81 -28.56 12.20
C ARG A 287 11.77 -28.26 13.35
N GLU A 288 13.07 -28.44 13.16
CA GLU A 288 14.08 -28.13 14.19
C GLU A 288 14.19 -26.63 14.48
N ILE A 289 14.00 -25.80 13.45
CA ILE A 289 14.07 -24.34 13.56
C ILE A 289 12.70 -23.67 13.75
N ASP A 290 11.62 -24.46 13.83
CA ASP A 290 10.23 -23.99 13.95
C ASP A 290 9.79 -23.05 12.80
N GLU A 291 10.29 -23.30 11.58
CA GLU A 291 9.94 -22.54 10.37
C GLU A 291 9.22 -23.46 9.38
N ALA A 292 7.88 -23.43 9.42
CA ALA A 292 7.02 -24.16 8.49
C ALA A 292 6.67 -23.32 7.25
N TRP A 293 7.63 -22.55 6.73
CA TRP A 293 7.55 -21.70 5.54
C TRP A 293 8.96 -21.41 5.03
N ASP A 294 9.08 -20.91 3.79
CA ASP A 294 10.36 -20.52 3.18
C ASP A 294 11.41 -21.66 3.22
N SER A 295 10.92 -22.89 3.00
CA SER A 295 11.75 -24.10 3.09
C SER A 295 12.90 -24.06 2.10
N TYR A 296 12.72 -23.44 0.92
CA TYR A 296 13.76 -23.29 -0.09
C TYR A 296 15.01 -22.58 0.46
N LEU A 297 14.83 -21.44 1.13
CA LEU A 297 15.96 -20.65 1.60
C LEU A 297 16.56 -21.22 2.89
N HIS A 298 15.76 -21.84 3.77
CA HIS A 298 16.19 -22.19 5.12
C HIS A 298 16.50 -23.68 5.34
N CYS A 299 15.86 -24.58 4.60
CA CYS A 299 15.86 -26.01 4.93
C CYS A 299 16.17 -26.97 3.78
N PHE A 300 15.74 -26.64 2.56
CA PHE A 300 15.78 -27.53 1.39
C PHE A 300 17.19 -27.78 0.88
N GLY A 301 18.10 -26.83 1.13
CA GLY A 301 19.45 -26.87 0.57
C GLY A 301 19.38 -26.41 -0.88
N ARG A 302 19.87 -25.19 -1.11
CA ARG A 302 19.90 -24.57 -2.44
C ARG A 302 20.98 -25.30 -3.22
N GLY A 303 20.60 -26.08 -4.22
CA GLY A 303 21.59 -26.58 -5.17
C GLY A 303 22.10 -25.40 -6.00
N GLY A 304 23.42 -25.23 -6.04
CA GLY A 304 24.10 -24.03 -6.53
C GLY A 304 24.52 -23.04 -5.43
N ALA A 305 25.68 -22.39 -5.60
CA ALA A 305 26.28 -21.52 -4.58
C ALA A 305 25.64 -20.13 -4.43
N GLU A 306 24.75 -19.72 -5.34
CA GLU A 306 24.19 -18.36 -5.39
C GLU A 306 22.76 -18.25 -4.83
N LEU A 307 22.47 -17.17 -4.09
CA LEU A 307 21.23 -16.98 -3.31
C LEU A 307 19.95 -16.90 -4.16
N PHE A 308 20.07 -16.49 -5.43
CA PHE A 308 18.97 -16.16 -6.33
C PHE A 308 19.09 -16.88 -7.69
N ALA A 309 19.71 -18.07 -7.68
CA ALA A 309 19.80 -18.94 -8.84
C ALA A 309 18.43 -19.56 -9.19
N PRO A 310 18.26 -20.06 -10.44
CA PRO A 310 17.07 -20.82 -10.81
C PRO A 310 16.81 -22.00 -9.87
N VAL A 311 15.54 -22.22 -9.54
CA VAL A 311 15.11 -23.33 -8.66
C VAL A 311 15.37 -24.66 -9.38
N GLU A 312 16.19 -25.51 -8.76
CA GLU A 312 16.39 -26.89 -9.22
C GLU A 312 15.10 -27.71 -9.12
N ASP A 313 14.91 -28.62 -10.07
CA ASP A 313 13.73 -29.51 -10.15
C ASP A 313 12.38 -28.79 -10.16
N ALA A 314 12.33 -27.53 -10.62
CA ALA A 314 11.12 -26.71 -10.59
C ALA A 314 9.92 -27.35 -11.30
N GLU A 315 10.14 -28.08 -12.40
CA GLU A 315 9.09 -28.80 -13.13
C GLU A 315 8.53 -29.97 -12.30
N ALA A 316 9.41 -30.81 -11.73
CA ALA A 316 8.99 -31.93 -10.88
C ALA A 316 8.27 -31.44 -9.60
N ILE A 317 8.68 -30.31 -9.01
CA ILE A 317 7.98 -29.68 -7.88
C ILE A 317 6.57 -29.23 -8.30
N GLN A 318 6.44 -28.65 -9.50
CA GLN A 318 5.14 -28.24 -10.03
C GLN A 318 4.22 -29.43 -10.27
N GLU A 319 4.73 -30.52 -10.82
CA GLU A 319 4.00 -31.77 -11.04
C GLU A 319 3.51 -32.35 -9.71
N LEU A 320 4.40 -32.49 -8.71
CA LEU A 320 4.04 -32.91 -7.36
C LEU A 320 2.93 -32.04 -6.75
N TRP A 321 2.99 -30.72 -6.97
CA TRP A 321 1.97 -29.80 -6.49
C TRP A 321 0.62 -30.03 -7.18
N VAL A 322 0.61 -30.20 -8.49
CA VAL A 322 -0.61 -30.45 -9.27
C VAL A 322 -1.23 -31.79 -8.90
N GLU A 323 -0.44 -32.82 -8.66
CA GLU A 323 -0.91 -34.18 -8.37
C GLU A 323 -1.32 -34.39 -6.92
N HIS A 324 -0.60 -33.80 -5.96
CA HIS A 324 -0.80 -34.08 -4.55
C HIS A 324 -1.42 -32.93 -3.74
N VAL A 325 -1.25 -31.67 -4.16
CA VAL A 325 -1.79 -30.52 -3.42
C VAL A 325 -3.17 -30.13 -3.95
N LEU A 326 -3.32 -29.94 -5.26
CA LEU A 326 -4.61 -29.53 -5.87
C LEU A 326 -5.78 -30.48 -5.55
N PRO A 327 -5.62 -31.82 -5.60
CA PRO A 327 -6.72 -32.73 -5.31
C PRO A 327 -7.06 -32.84 -3.82
N HIS A 328 -6.23 -32.27 -2.94
CA HIS A 328 -6.38 -32.32 -1.48
C HIS A 328 -6.56 -30.92 -0.86
N PRO A 329 -7.61 -30.17 -1.24
CA PRO A 329 -7.78 -28.77 -0.85
C PRO A 329 -7.88 -28.57 0.66
N VAL A 330 -8.38 -29.56 1.41
CA VAL A 330 -8.47 -29.47 2.88
C VAL A 330 -7.07 -29.46 3.52
N ARG A 331 -6.14 -30.32 3.06
CA ARG A 331 -4.76 -30.36 3.58
C ARG A 331 -4.02 -29.06 3.28
N TYR A 332 -4.17 -28.58 2.04
CA TYR A 332 -3.65 -27.29 1.60
C TYR A 332 -4.18 -26.14 2.48
N LEU A 333 -5.49 -26.08 2.70
CA LEU A 333 -6.11 -25.02 3.52
C LEU A 333 -5.68 -25.10 4.98
N ILE A 334 -5.55 -26.30 5.56
CA ILE A 334 -5.02 -26.45 6.94
C ILE A 334 -3.62 -25.86 7.03
N TYR A 335 -2.71 -26.26 6.12
CA TYR A 335 -1.35 -25.75 6.10
C TYR A 335 -1.29 -24.23 5.90
N ARG A 336 -1.91 -23.72 4.82
CA ARG A 336 -1.89 -22.29 4.49
C ARG A 336 -2.60 -21.41 5.51
N SER A 337 -3.68 -21.90 6.14
CA SER A 337 -4.30 -21.17 7.25
C SER A 337 -3.39 -21.09 8.47
N GLY A 338 -2.57 -22.11 8.74
CA GLY A 338 -1.52 -22.09 9.76
C GLY A 338 -0.46 -21.04 9.48
N VAL A 339 0.14 -21.06 8.29
CA VAL A 339 1.15 -20.06 7.86
C VAL A 339 0.57 -18.65 7.85
N PHE A 340 -0.65 -18.48 7.32
CA PHE A 340 -1.34 -17.19 7.32
C PHE A 340 -1.63 -16.70 8.74
N SER A 341 -2.10 -17.58 9.64
CA SER A 341 -2.34 -17.24 11.05
C SER A 341 -1.05 -16.75 11.71
N TYR A 342 0.06 -17.45 11.48
CA TYR A 342 1.37 -17.03 11.98
C TYR A 342 1.71 -15.62 11.46
N TYR A 343 1.72 -15.40 10.14
CA TYR A 343 1.90 -14.06 9.57
C TYR A 343 0.95 -13.01 10.19
N PHE A 344 -0.33 -13.33 10.31
CA PHE A 344 -1.37 -12.40 10.73
C PHE A 344 -1.20 -11.91 12.18
N PHE A 345 -0.65 -12.77 13.06
CA PHE A 345 -0.53 -12.50 14.50
C PHE A 345 0.91 -12.28 15.00
N SER A 346 1.91 -12.82 14.32
CA SER A 346 3.33 -12.77 14.73
C SER A 346 4.16 -11.80 13.91
N SER A 347 3.57 -11.07 12.94
CA SER A 347 4.37 -10.19 12.08
C SER A 347 5.16 -9.15 12.85
N ALA A 348 6.40 -8.93 12.39
CA ALA A 348 7.36 -8.04 13.03
C ALA A 348 8.06 -7.14 12.02
N LEU A 349 8.40 -5.93 12.47
CA LEU A 349 9.30 -5.05 11.72
C LEU A 349 10.70 -5.63 11.78
N GLU A 350 11.32 -5.76 10.63
CA GLU A 350 12.74 -6.05 10.57
C GLU A 350 13.52 -4.72 10.50
N TRP A 351 14.45 -4.54 11.43
CA TRP A 351 15.30 -3.37 11.50
C TRP A 351 16.77 -3.80 11.46
N TRP A 352 17.48 -3.40 10.41
CA TRP A 352 18.89 -3.69 10.26
C TRP A 352 19.69 -2.67 11.07
N PRO A 353 20.54 -3.13 12.01
CA PRO A 353 21.39 -2.23 12.79
C PRO A 353 22.33 -1.44 11.88
N TYR A 354 22.68 -0.21 12.27
CA TYR A 354 23.72 0.59 11.61
C TYR A 354 25.01 -0.17 11.27
N GLY A 355 25.46 -1.04 12.19
CA GLY A 355 26.69 -1.81 12.02
C GLY A 355 26.61 -2.88 10.92
N TRP A 356 25.42 -3.15 10.38
CA TRP A 356 25.25 -4.04 9.24
C TRP A 356 25.72 -3.35 7.95
N ARG A 357 27.03 -3.42 7.71
CA ARG A 357 27.72 -2.87 6.54
C ARG A 357 27.74 -3.80 5.33
N GLY A 358 27.28 -5.05 5.50
CA GLY A 358 27.49 -6.23 4.65
C GLY A 358 27.51 -5.99 3.13
N ASP A 359 26.51 -6.48 2.42
CA ASP A 359 26.48 -6.34 0.96
C ASP A 359 26.09 -4.92 0.50
N ALA A 360 25.50 -4.11 1.38
CA ALA A 360 25.01 -2.78 1.03
C ALA A 360 26.12 -1.82 0.56
N GLU A 361 27.27 -1.81 1.24
CA GLU A 361 28.41 -0.97 0.84
C GLU A 361 28.98 -1.38 -0.53
N THR A 362 28.87 -2.67 -0.90
CA THR A 362 29.40 -3.19 -2.18
C THR A 362 28.74 -2.58 -3.41
N VAL A 363 27.49 -2.10 -3.27
CA VAL A 363 26.71 -1.46 -4.33
C VAL A 363 26.56 0.05 -4.13
N GLY A 364 27.37 0.64 -3.25
CA GLY A 364 27.31 2.08 -2.94
C GLY A 364 26.16 2.50 -2.04
N LEU A 365 25.46 1.55 -1.39
CA LEU A 365 24.43 1.84 -0.39
C LEU A 365 25.03 1.85 1.02
N GLY A 366 25.66 2.98 1.39
CA GLY A 366 26.15 3.21 2.75
C GLY A 366 27.36 4.15 2.84
N PRO A 367 27.82 4.47 4.07
CA PRO A 367 27.11 4.30 5.34
C PRO A 367 26.09 5.43 5.55
N GLN A 368 24.99 5.15 6.26
CA GLN A 368 24.02 6.18 6.67
C GLN A 368 24.59 7.03 7.84
N ASN A 369 23.80 7.98 8.36
CA ASN A 369 24.19 8.74 9.54
C ASN A 369 23.95 7.95 10.83
N TYR A 370 25.01 7.65 11.60
CA TYR A 370 24.93 6.88 12.85
C TYR A 370 23.97 7.50 13.88
N ASN A 371 24.09 8.80 14.14
CA ASN A 371 23.28 9.46 15.16
C ASN A 371 21.81 9.45 14.77
N ALA A 372 21.51 9.65 13.49
CA ALA A 372 20.15 9.56 12.99
C ALA A 372 19.61 8.13 13.13
N ASP A 373 20.40 7.12 12.78
CA ASP A 373 20.03 5.71 12.94
C ASP A 373 19.65 5.38 14.39
N VAL A 374 20.49 5.76 15.35
CA VAL A 374 20.24 5.53 16.78
C VAL A 374 18.94 6.20 17.23
N ILE A 375 18.70 7.45 16.84
CA ILE A 375 17.47 8.18 17.19
C ILE A 375 16.23 7.48 16.60
N ALA A 376 16.29 7.09 15.32
CA ALA A 376 15.16 6.45 14.68
C ALA A 376 14.93 5.02 15.18
N ARG A 377 15.99 4.28 15.47
CA ARG A 377 15.90 2.95 16.09
C ARG A 377 15.20 3.05 17.44
N TYR A 378 15.63 3.97 18.30
CA TYR A 378 14.99 4.18 19.59
C TYR A 378 13.50 4.50 19.43
N TYR A 379 13.16 5.38 18.50
CA TYR A 379 11.77 5.77 18.26
C TYR A 379 10.91 4.63 17.68
N VAL A 380 11.41 3.93 16.67
CA VAL A 380 10.66 2.94 15.89
C VAL A 380 10.65 1.56 16.56
N VAL A 381 11.81 1.09 17.01
CA VAL A 381 12.01 -0.25 17.55
C VAL A 381 11.78 -0.20 19.07
N ASP A 382 12.71 0.42 19.79
CA ASP A 382 12.78 0.34 21.26
C ASP A 382 11.55 0.99 21.94
N PHE A 383 10.96 2.02 21.32
CA PHE A 383 9.70 2.61 21.79
C PHE A 383 8.49 1.99 21.10
N ALA A 384 8.31 2.20 19.79
CA ALA A 384 7.03 1.87 19.15
C ALA A 384 6.80 0.37 18.97
N ALA A 385 7.79 -0.40 18.51
CA ALA A 385 7.61 -1.83 18.29
C ALA A 385 7.50 -2.61 19.60
N GLU A 386 8.28 -2.24 20.63
CA GLU A 386 8.21 -2.88 21.94
C GLU A 386 6.95 -2.48 22.73
N THR A 387 6.58 -1.20 22.75
CA THR A 387 5.42 -0.72 23.53
C THR A 387 4.10 -0.99 22.82
N PHE A 388 4.09 -0.88 21.48
CA PHE A 388 2.90 -0.99 20.65
C PHE A 388 3.09 -2.00 19.51
N PRO A 389 3.36 -3.28 19.82
CA PRO A 389 3.69 -4.29 18.80
C PRO A 389 2.55 -4.52 17.81
N MET A 390 1.29 -4.22 18.19
CA MET A 390 0.15 -4.32 17.29
C MET A 390 0.27 -3.44 16.05
N LEU A 391 1.02 -2.32 16.11
CA LEU A 391 1.23 -1.42 14.96
C LEU A 391 1.96 -2.12 13.80
N PHE A 392 2.67 -3.21 14.09
CA PHE A 392 3.44 -3.97 13.13
C PHE A 392 2.76 -5.31 12.77
N LYS A 393 1.47 -5.47 13.09
CA LYS A 393 0.72 -6.71 12.86
C LYS A 393 -0.45 -6.53 11.89
N PRO A 394 -0.68 -7.46 10.94
CA PRO A 394 -1.79 -7.43 10.00
C PRO A 394 -3.18 -7.31 10.65
N TRP A 395 -3.40 -7.99 11.76
CA TRP A 395 -4.71 -8.01 12.42
C TRP A 395 -5.17 -6.63 12.86
N PHE A 396 -4.25 -5.79 13.33
CA PHE A 396 -4.55 -4.45 13.83
C PHE A 396 -5.06 -3.56 12.69
N TRP A 397 -4.34 -3.55 11.57
CA TRP A 397 -4.72 -2.80 10.39
C TRP A 397 -5.98 -3.34 9.72
N SER A 398 -6.21 -4.65 9.80
CA SER A 398 -7.44 -5.28 9.33
C SER A 398 -8.65 -4.86 10.18
N ALA A 399 -8.52 -4.86 11.51
CA ALA A 399 -9.58 -4.38 12.41
C ALA A 399 -9.92 -2.90 12.16
N LEU A 400 -8.90 -2.05 12.00
CA LEU A 400 -9.09 -0.64 11.64
C LEU A 400 -9.66 -0.45 10.23
N GLY A 401 -9.28 -1.29 9.27
CA GLY A 401 -9.84 -1.33 7.92
C GLY A 401 -11.33 -1.65 7.95
N ILE A 402 -11.74 -2.67 8.71
CA ILE A 402 -13.16 -3.03 8.92
C ILE A 402 -13.92 -1.86 9.57
N ALA A 403 -13.34 -1.24 10.60
CA ALA A 403 -13.94 -0.05 11.23
C ALA A 403 -14.13 1.09 10.22
N CYS A 404 -13.14 1.33 9.34
CA CYS A 404 -13.24 2.30 8.24
C CYS A 404 -14.38 1.97 7.27
N VAL A 405 -14.56 0.70 6.91
CA VAL A 405 -15.65 0.25 6.04
C VAL A 405 -17.01 0.51 6.68
N VAL A 406 -17.20 0.03 7.92
CA VAL A 406 -18.45 0.16 8.68
C VAL A 406 -18.82 1.63 8.90
N LEU A 407 -17.82 2.45 9.27
CA LEU A 407 -18.01 3.86 9.58
C LEU A 407 -17.86 4.77 8.35
N SER A 408 -17.61 4.24 7.15
CA SER A 408 -17.33 5.03 5.93
C SER A 408 -18.38 6.10 5.61
N ARG A 409 -19.67 5.81 5.87
CA ARG A 409 -20.77 6.77 5.73
C ARG A 409 -20.54 8.01 6.61
N ARG A 410 -19.77 7.89 7.68
CA ARG A 410 -19.40 8.98 8.58
C ARG A 410 -18.40 9.96 7.96
N ALA A 411 -17.66 9.57 6.93
CA ALA A 411 -16.74 10.46 6.21
C ALA A 411 -17.46 11.50 5.33
N GLY A 412 -18.75 11.30 5.04
CA GLY A 412 -19.54 12.15 4.15
C GLY A 412 -19.31 11.86 2.66
N ARG A 413 -20.19 12.38 1.81
CA ARG A 413 -20.30 11.99 0.38
C ARG A 413 -19.01 12.14 -0.43
N ARG A 414 -18.16 13.11 -0.09
CA ARG A 414 -16.90 13.38 -0.83
C ARG A 414 -15.77 12.43 -0.47
N LEU A 415 -15.72 11.94 0.77
CA LEU A 415 -14.61 11.11 1.27
C LEU A 415 -15.00 9.64 1.44
N GLN A 416 -16.29 9.31 1.45
CA GLN A 416 -16.76 7.92 1.60
C GLN A 416 -16.18 6.97 0.54
N GLY A 417 -16.17 7.37 -0.73
CA GLY A 417 -15.61 6.57 -1.83
C GLY A 417 -14.12 6.26 -1.64
N PRO A 418 -13.26 7.28 -1.47
CA PRO A 418 -11.85 7.10 -1.14
C PRO A 418 -11.59 6.23 0.10
N VAL A 419 -12.33 6.45 1.20
CA VAL A 419 -12.21 5.65 2.43
C VAL A 419 -12.52 4.17 2.16
N LEU A 420 -13.60 3.88 1.43
CA LEU A 420 -13.96 2.51 1.08
C LEU A 420 -12.94 1.86 0.15
N ALA A 421 -12.43 2.61 -0.85
CA ALA A 421 -11.44 2.10 -1.78
C ALA A 421 -10.15 1.68 -1.06
N LEU A 422 -9.60 2.55 -0.20
CA LEU A 422 -8.40 2.27 0.59
C LEU A 422 -8.61 1.14 1.60
N ALA A 423 -9.71 1.17 2.35
CA ALA A 423 -9.97 0.18 3.40
C ALA A 423 -10.21 -1.22 2.81
N TRP A 424 -11.03 -1.35 1.75
CA TRP A 424 -11.20 -2.63 1.07
C TRP A 424 -9.92 -3.08 0.37
N SER A 425 -9.14 -2.17 -0.22
CA SER A 425 -7.85 -2.51 -0.84
C SER A 425 -6.87 -3.10 0.18
N ALA A 426 -6.79 -2.51 1.37
CA ALA A 426 -5.99 -3.04 2.48
C ALA A 426 -6.45 -4.44 2.90
N LEU A 427 -7.76 -4.64 3.11
CA LEU A 427 -8.33 -5.92 3.51
C LEU A 427 -8.12 -7.01 2.45
N ALA A 428 -8.35 -6.68 1.18
CA ALA A 428 -8.13 -7.59 0.06
C ALA A 428 -6.65 -7.98 -0.06
N TYR A 429 -5.74 -7.02 0.14
CA TYR A 429 -4.31 -7.29 0.11
C TYR A 429 -3.85 -8.23 1.23
N VAL A 430 -4.34 -8.02 2.47
CA VAL A 430 -4.06 -8.94 3.58
C VAL A 430 -4.62 -10.33 3.29
N ALA A 431 -5.88 -10.43 2.85
CA ALA A 431 -6.50 -11.71 2.49
C ALA A 431 -5.75 -12.42 1.35
N GLY A 432 -5.15 -11.66 0.43
CA GLY A 432 -4.32 -12.15 -0.67
C GLY A 432 -3.06 -12.88 -0.23
N TYR A 433 -2.63 -12.77 1.04
CA TYR A 433 -1.53 -13.55 1.58
C TYR A 433 -1.93 -14.95 2.06
N LEU A 434 -3.23 -15.25 2.22
CA LEU A 434 -3.66 -16.59 2.62
C LEU A 434 -3.06 -17.71 1.72
N PRO A 435 -3.11 -17.61 0.37
CA PRO A 435 -2.57 -18.68 -0.48
C PRO A 435 -1.04 -18.65 -0.67
N ILE A 436 -0.35 -17.57 -0.31
CA ILE A 436 1.01 -17.27 -0.79
C ILE A 436 1.92 -16.58 0.23
N ALA A 437 1.56 -16.55 1.52
CA ALA A 437 2.38 -15.93 2.57
C ALA A 437 3.77 -16.57 2.58
N PRO A 438 4.84 -15.80 2.31
CA PRO A 438 6.19 -16.36 2.24
C PRO A 438 6.90 -16.33 3.61
N ALA A 439 6.59 -15.34 4.45
CA ALA A 439 7.15 -15.16 5.78
C ALA A 439 6.28 -14.17 6.59
N ASN A 440 6.65 -13.88 7.83
CA ASN A 440 5.90 -13.00 8.74
C ASN A 440 6.44 -11.56 8.81
N HIS A 441 7.15 -11.05 7.82
CA HIS A 441 7.72 -9.68 7.90
C HIS A 441 6.68 -8.56 7.73
N PHE A 442 6.85 -7.46 8.47
CA PHE A 442 5.96 -6.30 8.42
C PHE A 442 5.90 -5.65 7.03
N ARG A 443 6.92 -5.81 6.19
CA ARG A 443 6.92 -5.33 4.80
C ARG A 443 5.69 -5.78 4.00
N TYR A 444 5.16 -6.97 4.30
CA TYR A 444 3.93 -7.50 3.69
C TYR A 444 2.64 -6.84 4.20
N THR A 445 2.71 -6.12 5.32
CA THR A 445 1.61 -5.38 5.96
C THR A 445 1.68 -3.88 5.68
N PHE A 446 2.74 -3.40 5.02
CA PHE A 446 2.99 -1.97 4.91
C PHE A 446 1.91 -1.22 4.10
N TRP A 447 1.48 -1.77 2.96
CA TRP A 447 0.38 -1.18 2.19
C TRP A 447 -0.90 -1.04 3.04
N PRO A 448 -1.39 -2.09 3.71
CA PRO A 448 -2.51 -1.98 4.66
C PRO A 448 -2.32 -0.88 5.70
N ALA A 449 -1.14 -0.81 6.33
CA ALA A 449 -0.84 0.20 7.33
C ALA A 449 -0.94 1.63 6.77
N LEU A 450 -0.35 1.85 5.60
CA LEU A 450 -0.33 3.14 4.91
C LEU A 450 -1.75 3.54 4.44
N ALA A 451 -2.45 2.64 3.75
CA ALA A 451 -3.78 2.88 3.20
C ALA A 451 -4.81 3.15 4.30
N VAL A 452 -4.80 2.34 5.36
CA VAL A 452 -5.74 2.50 6.49
C VAL A 452 -5.43 3.76 7.30
N SER A 453 -4.17 4.14 7.47
CA SER A 453 -3.79 5.41 8.12
C SER A 453 -4.38 6.62 7.38
N VAL A 454 -4.30 6.63 6.05
CA VAL A 454 -4.90 7.67 5.22
C VAL A 454 -6.43 7.62 5.27
N ALA A 455 -7.03 6.42 5.16
CA ALA A 455 -8.48 6.23 5.24
C ALA A 455 -9.06 6.71 6.58
N LEU A 456 -8.39 6.41 7.70
CA LEU A 456 -8.76 6.89 9.02
C LEU A 456 -8.70 8.42 9.12
N GLY A 457 -7.62 9.03 8.60
CA GLY A 457 -7.51 10.48 8.54
C GLY A 457 -8.66 11.13 7.77
N MET A 458 -9.01 10.57 6.60
CA MET A 458 -10.16 11.00 5.79
C MET A 458 -11.50 10.80 6.53
N LEU A 459 -11.68 9.66 7.19
CA LEU A 459 -12.88 9.32 7.95
C LEU A 459 -13.10 10.27 9.12
N CYS A 460 -12.10 10.45 9.98
CA CYS A 460 -12.16 11.32 11.15
C CYS A 460 -12.42 12.78 10.77
N ALA A 461 -11.71 13.28 9.75
CA ALA A 461 -11.91 14.63 9.23
C ALA A 461 -13.34 14.84 8.70
N GLY A 462 -13.85 13.88 7.93
CA GLY A 462 -15.20 13.91 7.38
C GLY A 462 -16.29 13.79 8.45
N TRP A 463 -16.07 12.96 9.47
CA TRP A 463 -16.99 12.79 10.59
C TRP A 463 -17.13 14.08 11.39
N TRP A 464 -16.01 14.67 11.81
CA TRP A 464 -16.02 15.89 12.61
C TRP A 464 -16.59 17.09 11.87
N ALA A 465 -16.26 17.26 10.59
CA ALA A 465 -16.79 18.35 9.77
C ALA A 465 -18.32 18.31 9.66
N ARG A 466 -18.93 17.13 9.68
CA ARG A 466 -20.40 16.98 9.69
C ARG A 466 -20.99 17.28 11.06
N HIS A 467 -20.36 16.82 12.13
CA HIS A 467 -20.84 17.05 13.49
C HIS A 467 -20.91 18.56 13.83
N ARG A 468 -19.90 19.35 13.42
CA ARG A 468 -19.93 20.82 13.58
C ARG A 468 -21.03 21.50 12.78
N ARG A 469 -21.32 21.05 11.56
CA ARG A 469 -22.41 21.62 10.74
C ARG A 469 -23.78 21.36 11.37
N THR A 470 -23.96 20.18 11.96
CA THR A 470 -25.20 19.85 12.69
C THR A 470 -25.33 20.61 13.99
N SER A 471 -24.23 20.88 14.72
CA SER A 471 -24.29 21.65 15.96
C SER A 471 -24.59 23.13 15.70
N LEU A 472 -23.97 23.75 14.68
CA LEU A 472 -24.23 25.15 14.31
C LEU A 472 -25.70 25.36 13.88
N ARG A 473 -26.26 24.44 13.08
CA ARG A 473 -27.68 24.49 12.68
C ARG A 473 -28.67 24.32 13.84
N ARG A 474 -28.25 23.72 14.97
CA ARG A 474 -29.10 23.58 16.16
C ARG A 474 -29.05 24.79 17.10
N VAL A 475 -28.07 25.67 16.95
CA VAL A 475 -27.95 26.91 17.76
C VAL A 475 -28.66 28.08 17.08
N GLU A 476 -28.81 28.05 15.75
CA GLU A 476 -29.52 29.05 14.94
C GLU A 476 -31.08 28.95 14.81
N PRO A 477 -31.84 27.98 15.39
CA PRO A 477 -33.30 27.94 15.22
C PRO A 477 -34.08 29.05 15.95
N ASP A 478 -33.55 29.63 17.04
CA ASP A 478 -34.36 30.45 17.95
C ASP A 478 -34.21 31.97 17.76
N ALA A 479 -33.27 32.44 16.93
CA ALA A 479 -32.99 33.87 16.79
C ALA A 479 -33.79 34.60 15.69
N VAL A 480 -34.68 33.92 14.96
CA VAL A 480 -35.37 34.49 13.78
C VAL A 480 -36.91 34.45 13.89
N ARG A 481 -37.48 34.18 15.08
CA ARG A 481 -38.95 34.06 15.22
C ARG A 481 -39.64 35.08 16.14
N THR A 482 -38.94 36.11 16.59
CA THR A 482 -39.54 37.22 17.35
C THR A 482 -39.09 38.53 16.73
N ASP A 483 -39.83 39.01 15.72
CA ASP A 483 -39.94 40.42 15.34
C ASP A 483 -40.82 40.49 14.08
N GLY A 484 -42.13 40.48 14.28
CA GLY A 484 -43.05 40.48 13.15
C GLY A 484 -44.53 40.49 13.48
N HIS A 485 -44.97 41.17 14.54
CA HIS A 485 -46.36 41.61 14.69
C HIS A 485 -46.48 42.83 15.62
N ALA A 486 -46.43 44.02 15.04
CA ALA A 486 -47.09 45.24 15.52
C ALA A 486 -47.23 46.17 14.30
N GLU A 487 -48.37 46.08 13.61
CA GLU A 487 -49.43 47.10 13.63
C GLU A 487 -49.13 48.32 12.73
N ARG A 488 -49.71 48.29 11.52
CA ARG A 488 -49.98 49.47 10.70
C ARG A 488 -51.46 49.48 10.35
N ALA A 489 -52.23 50.37 10.96
CA ALA A 489 -53.54 50.79 10.47
C ALA A 489 -53.82 52.23 10.92
N ALA A 490 -53.75 53.18 9.98
CA ALA A 490 -54.58 54.38 9.93
C ALA A 490 -54.24 55.18 8.65
N THR A 491 -55.17 55.20 7.71
CA THR A 491 -55.26 56.14 6.58
C THR A 491 -56.59 56.86 6.69
N PRO A 492 -56.66 58.21 6.57
CA PRO A 492 -57.92 58.91 6.42
C PRO A 492 -58.12 59.36 4.96
N GLY A 493 -59.38 59.42 4.53
CA GLY A 493 -59.84 60.32 3.46
C GLY A 493 -60.73 59.68 2.39
N GLY A 494 -61.98 60.14 2.31
CA GLY A 494 -62.78 60.07 1.09
C GLY A 494 -64.29 59.91 1.31
N GLU A 495 -65.00 61.03 1.49
CA GLU A 495 -66.43 61.17 1.13
C GLU A 495 -66.63 60.92 -0.38
N PRO A 496 -67.82 60.47 -0.84
CA PRO A 496 -68.85 61.44 -1.25
C PRO A 496 -70.33 61.03 -0.98
N THR A 497 -71.16 62.10 -0.97
CA THR A 497 -72.65 62.20 -1.04
C THR A 497 -73.49 61.75 0.15
#